data_AF-A0AAU6XGC9-F1
#
_entry.id   AF-A0AAU6XGC9-F1
#
_cell.length_a   1.000
_cell.length_b   1.000
_cell.length_c   1.000
_cell.angle_alpha   90.00
_cell.angle_beta   90.00
_cell.angle_gamma   90.00
#
_symmetry.space_group_name_H-M   'P 1'
#
loop_
_entity.id
_entity.type
_entity.pdbx_description
1 polymer ?
#
loop_
_entity_poly.entity_id
_entity_poly.type
_entity_poly.pdbx_seq_one_letter_code
_entity_poly.pdbx_strand_id
1 'polypeptide(L)'
;MNAGTGDGGGLFVDGADGERTGRVKAGRGLGAVTGGGTVMFSDAPSGGSGAPSAVSISGGPGAVGVTESGAVSVPHARPAPRPGPGGVPAKSRKARKAGRWAKVAQRIVPDDLQPDALRVELTELGDAFRAYQRRPEPDLAVLAELHDRKARAFASWADVTGDASLREEADRAATAARTTREMDANRRGILLDGEGPVIERLLTRGQGVHLRNVLEHVRVGSPRPEAEARLAVLMITLRAARAGTGNVTGQDLGGWLQGDAERVLQELVDVGWLLLPEDVTADDALTSRPEEPTQVTVPTLIPTQPRPFFFGKVTRARLSGWAQKVVGDRKLRKKKAAAATRLLAVYTAAHSRPDGCLGDVGEDTGLALDEVAQFCGLRPEDVAEHAGLLVAAGWLAEEPDTAAGRLRGRLADRALPLSGLL
;
A
#
# COMPACT_ATOMS: atom_id res chain seq x y z
N MET A 1 2.20 -68.92 27.80
CA MET A 1 2.67 -70.15 27.12
C MET A 1 3.87 -69.77 26.25
N ASN A 2 4.93 -70.58 26.32
CA ASN A 2 6.23 -70.62 25.58
C ASN A 2 6.36 -69.72 24.33
N ALA A 3 7.37 -68.85 24.19
CA ALA A 3 8.81 -69.08 23.90
C ALA A 3 9.08 -69.47 22.42
N GLY A 4 10.14 -69.08 21.70
CA GLY A 4 11.35 -68.24 21.94
C GLY A 4 12.02 -67.95 20.56
N THR A 5 13.31 -67.62 20.34
CA THR A 5 14.48 -67.21 21.15
C THR A 5 15.67 -66.90 20.20
N GLY A 6 16.60 -65.99 20.55
CA GLY A 6 17.83 -65.66 19.79
C GLY A 6 17.86 -64.21 19.26
N ASP A 7 18.73 -63.27 19.65
CA ASP A 7 20.07 -63.25 20.28
C ASP A 7 21.28 -63.46 19.34
N GLY A 8 22.35 -62.69 19.59
CA GLY A 8 23.59 -62.55 18.80
C GLY A 8 23.74 -61.15 18.16
N GLY A 9 24.70 -60.28 18.50
CA GLY A 9 25.68 -60.33 19.60
C GLY A 9 27.08 -59.81 19.19
N GLY A 10 27.39 -58.54 19.49
CA GLY A 10 28.73 -57.92 19.39
C GLY A 10 29.27 -57.66 17.97
N LEU A 11 30.42 -57.01 17.74
CA LEU A 11 31.28 -56.13 18.58
C LEU A 11 32.35 -55.48 17.66
N PHE A 12 33.23 -54.61 18.22
CA PHE A 12 34.30 -53.80 17.58
C PHE A 12 33.85 -52.48 16.91
N VAL A 13 34.27 -51.25 17.27
CA VAL A 13 35.46 -50.64 17.95
C VAL A 13 36.46 -50.01 16.96
N ASP A 14 36.68 -48.69 17.15
CA ASP A 14 37.76 -47.79 16.67
C ASP A 14 38.16 -47.77 15.17
N GLY A 15 38.61 -46.63 14.61
CA GLY A 15 38.83 -45.30 15.19
C GLY A 15 39.76 -44.45 14.29
N ALA A 16 40.26 -43.34 14.84
CA ALA A 16 41.32 -42.46 14.30
C ALA A 16 41.00 -41.59 13.04
N ASP A 17 40.79 -40.31 13.32
CA ASP A 17 41.58 -39.15 12.84
C ASP A 17 42.27 -39.18 11.46
N GLY A 18 42.07 -38.09 10.72
CA GLY A 18 42.81 -37.81 9.47
C GLY A 18 42.64 -36.36 8.99
N GLU A 19 43.31 -35.41 9.64
CA GLU A 19 43.48 -34.07 9.06
C GLU A 19 44.21 -34.15 7.71
N ARG A 20 43.64 -33.59 6.64
CA ARG A 20 44.50 -32.96 5.62
C ARG A 20 43.88 -31.81 4.84
N THR A 21 44.66 -30.75 4.79
CA THR A 21 44.48 -29.48 4.06
C THR A 21 44.15 -29.65 2.58
N GLY A 22 43.18 -28.86 2.07
CA GLY A 22 42.82 -28.80 0.64
C GLY A 22 42.43 -27.40 0.18
N ARG A 23 43.38 -26.45 0.19
CA ARG A 23 43.16 -25.06 -0.23
C ARG A 23 43.09 -24.93 -1.76
N VAL A 24 41.90 -24.89 -2.35
CA VAL A 24 41.69 -24.54 -3.76
C VAL A 24 40.93 -23.22 -3.90
N LYS A 25 41.32 -22.41 -4.88
CA LYS A 25 41.00 -20.99 -5.01
C LYS A 25 40.29 -20.71 -6.34
N ALA A 26 38.97 -20.60 -6.32
CA ALA A 26 38.13 -20.05 -7.39
C ALA A 26 36.76 -19.64 -6.78
N GLY A 27 36.08 -18.58 -7.19
CA GLY A 27 36.42 -17.51 -8.13
C GLY A 27 35.50 -16.31 -7.88
N ARG A 28 35.84 -15.11 -8.39
CA ARG A 28 34.96 -13.93 -8.27
C ARG A 28 33.67 -14.15 -9.08
N GLY A 29 32.52 -14.01 -8.42
CA GLY A 29 31.20 -13.99 -9.05
C GLY A 29 30.24 -13.09 -8.29
N LEU A 30 30.35 -11.76 -8.48
CA LEU A 30 29.45 -10.78 -7.89
C LEU A 30 28.10 -10.77 -8.62
N GLY A 31 27.20 -11.68 -8.24
CA GLY A 31 25.80 -11.66 -8.67
C GLY A 31 25.00 -10.61 -7.88
N ALA A 32 24.85 -9.41 -8.44
CA ALA A 32 23.99 -8.39 -7.87
C ALA A 32 22.50 -8.71 -8.12
N VAL A 33 21.76 -9.07 -7.07
CA VAL A 33 20.30 -9.26 -7.16
C VAL A 33 19.60 -7.90 -7.00
N THR A 34 19.51 -7.16 -8.10
CA THR A 34 18.71 -5.93 -8.19
C THR A 34 17.24 -6.29 -8.41
N GLY A 35 16.49 -6.46 -7.32
CA GLY A 35 15.03 -6.65 -7.32
C GLY A 35 14.26 -5.37 -7.68
N GLY A 36 14.47 -4.85 -8.90
CA GLY A 36 13.81 -3.66 -9.43
C GLY A 36 12.42 -3.98 -9.99
N GLY A 37 11.42 -4.07 -9.11
CA GLY A 37 10.02 -4.26 -9.51
C GLY A 37 9.40 -2.98 -10.08
N THR A 38 9.51 -2.77 -11.39
CA THR A 38 8.88 -1.65 -12.10
C THR A 38 7.35 -1.80 -12.14
N VAL A 39 6.64 -1.09 -11.27
CA VAL A 39 5.17 -0.96 -11.34
C VAL A 39 4.78 0.13 -12.34
N MET A 40 4.43 -0.30 -13.55
CA MET A 40 3.74 0.54 -14.54
C MET A 40 2.33 0.88 -14.05
N PHE A 41 1.97 2.16 -14.08
CA PHE A 41 0.61 2.63 -13.80
C PHE A 41 -0.13 2.88 -15.12
N SER A 42 -1.24 2.18 -15.33
CA SER A 42 -2.22 2.47 -16.38
C SER A 42 -3.61 2.49 -15.76
N ASP A 43 -4.12 3.68 -15.45
CA ASP A 43 -5.53 3.89 -15.13
C ASP A 43 -6.22 4.51 -16.34
N ALA A 44 -7.15 3.77 -16.95
CA ALA A 44 -8.13 4.28 -17.90
C ALA A 44 -9.52 3.83 -17.43
N PRO A 45 -10.52 4.72 -17.33
CA PRO A 45 -11.82 4.37 -16.76
C PRO A 45 -12.65 3.55 -17.74
N SER A 46 -13.03 2.33 -17.34
CA SER A 46 -13.96 1.49 -18.09
C SER A 46 -15.41 1.80 -17.70
N GLY A 47 -16.27 1.93 -18.71
CA GLY A 47 -17.72 2.02 -18.57
C GLY A 47 -18.40 1.74 -19.91
N GLY A 48 -19.25 0.71 -19.97
CA GLY A 48 -19.97 0.30 -21.18
C GLY A 48 -20.01 -1.22 -21.33
N SER A 49 -21.22 -1.79 -21.28
CA SER A 49 -21.47 -3.23 -21.30
C SER A 49 -21.09 -3.92 -22.62
N GLY A 50 -20.58 -5.15 -22.53
CA GLY A 50 -20.38 -6.05 -23.66
C GLY A 50 -19.90 -7.43 -23.22
N ALA A 51 -20.78 -8.43 -23.29
CA ALA A 51 -20.43 -9.84 -23.07
C ALA A 51 -19.66 -10.41 -24.30
N PRO A 52 -18.94 -11.53 -24.16
CA PRO A 52 -17.66 -11.72 -24.86
C PRO A 52 -17.78 -12.24 -26.30
N SER A 53 -16.87 -11.80 -27.17
CA SER A 53 -16.52 -12.51 -28.40
C SER A 53 -15.23 -13.31 -28.18
N ALA A 54 -15.33 -14.64 -28.23
CA ALA A 54 -14.17 -15.51 -28.30
C ALA A 54 -13.50 -15.39 -29.67
N VAL A 55 -12.17 -15.37 -29.69
CA VAL A 55 -11.38 -15.43 -30.93
C VAL A 55 -11.03 -16.88 -31.20
N SER A 56 -11.76 -17.53 -32.10
CA SER A 56 -11.42 -18.88 -32.57
C SER A 56 -10.41 -18.85 -33.70
N ILE A 57 -9.46 -19.79 -33.65
CA ILE A 57 -8.34 -19.93 -34.58
C ILE A 57 -8.83 -20.62 -35.87
N SER A 58 -8.20 -20.28 -37.01
CA SER A 58 -8.55 -20.78 -38.34
C SER A 58 -8.19 -22.26 -38.55
N GLY A 59 -9.11 -23.03 -39.14
CA GLY A 59 -8.89 -24.35 -39.72
C GLY A 59 -10.17 -24.89 -40.39
N GLY A 60 -10.15 -25.12 -41.70
CA GLY A 60 -11.23 -25.83 -42.44
C GLY A 60 -10.84 -27.29 -42.75
N PRO A 61 -11.47 -27.97 -43.74
CA PRO A 61 -12.66 -27.63 -44.53
C PRO A 61 -13.74 -28.75 -44.54
N GLY A 62 -14.98 -28.52 -45.04
CA GLY A 62 -15.94 -29.64 -45.25
C GLY A 62 -17.42 -29.35 -45.53
N ALA A 63 -17.76 -28.98 -46.78
CA ALA A 63 -18.86 -29.50 -47.62
C ALA A 63 -20.35 -29.73 -47.13
N VAL A 64 -21.28 -29.14 -47.93
CA VAL A 64 -22.69 -29.54 -48.30
C VAL A 64 -23.86 -29.45 -47.30
N GLY A 65 -24.92 -28.69 -47.67
CA GLY A 65 -26.33 -29.09 -47.44
C GLY A 65 -27.38 -28.02 -47.03
N VAL A 66 -28.12 -27.46 -47.99
CA VAL A 66 -29.63 -27.35 -48.09
C VAL A 66 -30.45 -27.17 -46.76
N THR A 67 -31.39 -26.23 -46.53
CA THR A 67 -32.33 -25.43 -47.37
C THR A 67 -32.85 -24.15 -46.62
N GLU A 68 -33.40 -23.17 -47.37
CA GLU A 68 -34.62 -22.31 -47.13
C GLU A 68 -35.03 -21.81 -45.71
N SER A 69 -35.67 -20.64 -45.48
CA SER A 69 -36.16 -19.52 -46.32
C SER A 69 -36.35 -18.26 -45.43
N GLY A 70 -36.45 -17.04 -46.01
CA GLY A 70 -36.88 -15.84 -45.27
C GLY A 70 -36.20 -14.52 -45.66
N ALA A 71 -36.48 -14.00 -46.86
CA ALA A 71 -36.02 -12.66 -47.26
C ALA A 71 -37.02 -11.56 -46.88
N VAL A 72 -36.55 -10.33 -46.58
CA VAL A 72 -37.03 -9.05 -47.19
C VAL A 72 -35.93 -7.96 -47.12
N SER A 73 -35.45 -7.59 -48.31
CA SER A 73 -35.02 -6.28 -48.85
C SER A 73 -34.47 -5.11 -47.98
N VAL A 74 -33.30 -4.63 -48.41
CA VAL A 74 -32.67 -3.33 -48.09
C VAL A 74 -33.09 -2.25 -49.11
N PRO A 75 -33.33 -0.97 -48.73
CA PRO A 75 -33.45 0.14 -49.67
C PRO A 75 -32.08 0.72 -50.07
N HIS A 76 -31.89 0.97 -51.37
CA HIS A 76 -30.68 1.54 -51.97
C HIS A 76 -30.40 3.01 -51.61
N ALA A 77 -29.13 3.40 -51.72
CA ALA A 77 -28.67 4.79 -51.63
C ALA A 77 -29.20 5.68 -52.78
N ARG A 78 -29.40 6.97 -52.51
CA ARG A 78 -29.75 8.02 -53.51
C ARG A 78 -28.61 9.06 -53.60
N PRO A 79 -28.30 9.60 -54.79
CA PRO A 79 -27.06 10.36 -55.00
C PRO A 79 -27.16 11.85 -54.65
N ALA A 80 -26.01 12.48 -54.43
CA ALA A 80 -25.88 13.89 -54.07
C ALA A 80 -26.13 14.85 -55.25
N PRO A 81 -26.74 16.04 -55.03
CA PRO A 81 -26.93 17.05 -56.05
C PRO A 81 -25.66 17.89 -56.28
N ARG A 82 -25.43 18.27 -57.55
CA ARG A 82 -24.35 19.19 -57.99
C ARG A 82 -24.78 20.67 -57.84
N PRO A 83 -23.84 21.62 -57.73
CA PRO A 83 -24.14 23.03 -57.48
C PRO A 83 -24.56 23.79 -58.74
N GLY A 84 -25.50 24.74 -58.58
CA GLY A 84 -25.84 25.75 -59.60
C GLY A 84 -25.14 27.09 -59.35
N PRO A 85 -24.74 27.84 -60.39
CA PRO A 85 -24.03 29.12 -60.23
C PRO A 85 -24.97 30.35 -60.22
N GLY A 86 -24.64 31.35 -59.41
CA GLY A 86 -25.20 32.71 -59.52
C GLY A 86 -25.74 33.31 -58.21
N GLY A 87 -25.04 34.29 -57.64
CA GLY A 87 -25.50 35.05 -56.47
C GLY A 87 -24.38 35.79 -55.72
N VAL A 88 -24.28 37.11 -55.90
CA VAL A 88 -23.24 38.01 -55.35
C VAL A 88 -23.33 38.18 -53.81
N PRO A 89 -22.27 38.65 -53.11
CA PRO A 89 -22.05 38.32 -51.69
C PRO A 89 -22.74 39.26 -50.68
N ALA A 90 -23.24 38.67 -49.59
CA ALA A 90 -23.83 39.39 -48.46
C ALA A 90 -22.98 39.28 -47.17
N LYS A 91 -22.10 40.28 -46.98
CA LYS A 91 -21.62 40.86 -45.71
C LYS A 91 -21.61 39.95 -44.46
N SER A 92 -20.41 39.45 -44.15
CA SER A 92 -19.84 39.28 -42.79
C SER A 92 -20.81 39.49 -41.59
N ARG A 93 -21.54 38.45 -41.20
CA ARG A 93 -22.02 38.33 -39.81
C ARG A 93 -21.07 37.45 -39.04
N LYS A 94 -20.56 38.00 -37.92
CA LYS A 94 -19.64 37.35 -36.98
C LYS A 94 -20.03 35.89 -36.76
N ALA A 95 -19.09 34.97 -36.95
CA ALA A 95 -19.26 33.59 -36.54
C ALA A 95 -19.61 33.58 -35.04
N ARG A 96 -20.88 33.26 -34.72
CA ARG A 96 -21.26 32.90 -33.36
C ARG A 96 -20.43 31.68 -32.99
N LYS A 97 -19.43 31.86 -32.12
CA LYS A 97 -18.72 30.73 -31.50
C LYS A 97 -19.80 29.81 -30.91
N ALA A 98 -19.89 28.59 -31.44
CA ALA A 98 -20.75 27.57 -30.86
C ALA A 98 -20.33 27.37 -29.40
N GLY A 99 -21.30 27.29 -28.49
CA GLY A 99 -21.06 27.19 -27.06
C GLY A 99 -20.29 25.93 -26.69
N ARG A 100 -18.96 26.03 -26.62
CA ARG A 100 -18.14 25.10 -25.85
C ARG A 100 -18.19 25.56 -24.40
N TRP A 101 -19.19 25.05 -23.67
CA TRP A 101 -19.26 25.22 -22.22
C TRP A 101 -17.93 24.84 -21.57
N ALA A 102 -17.35 25.78 -20.83
CA ALA A 102 -16.11 25.53 -20.11
C ALA A 102 -16.37 24.48 -19.02
N LYS A 103 -15.54 23.43 -18.98
CA LYS A 103 -15.62 22.36 -17.99
C LYS A 103 -14.39 22.32 -17.11
N VAL A 104 -14.63 22.24 -15.80
CA VAL A 104 -13.61 22.05 -14.76
C VAL A 104 -13.98 20.81 -13.97
N ALA A 105 -13.09 19.80 -13.99
CA ALA A 105 -13.43 18.46 -13.55
C ALA A 105 -14.74 17.96 -14.20
N GLN A 106 -15.81 17.79 -13.43
CA GLN A 106 -17.13 17.36 -13.92
C GLN A 106 -18.17 18.49 -14.01
N ARG A 107 -17.85 19.70 -13.51
CA ARG A 107 -18.80 20.82 -13.52
C ARG A 107 -18.73 21.64 -14.81
N ILE A 108 -19.90 22.08 -15.24
CA ILE A 108 -20.09 23.07 -16.30
C ILE A 108 -20.03 24.45 -15.64
N VAL A 109 -19.17 25.33 -16.13
CA VAL A 109 -19.12 26.73 -15.71
C VAL A 109 -20.24 27.48 -16.43
N PRO A 110 -21.16 28.17 -15.73
CA PRO A 110 -22.22 28.97 -16.36
C PRO A 110 -21.64 30.10 -17.21
N ASP A 111 -22.21 30.33 -18.39
CA ASP A 111 -21.78 31.38 -19.32
C ASP A 111 -22.03 32.81 -18.75
N ASP A 112 -22.95 32.93 -17.79
CA ASP A 112 -23.35 34.15 -17.09
C ASP A 112 -22.69 34.35 -15.72
N LEU A 113 -21.83 33.42 -15.27
CA LEU A 113 -21.17 33.48 -13.96
C LEU A 113 -20.37 34.78 -13.79
N GLN A 114 -20.76 35.58 -12.79
CA GLN A 114 -20.04 36.78 -12.36
C GLN A 114 -19.29 36.55 -11.04
N PRO A 115 -18.16 37.23 -10.80
CA PRO A 115 -17.48 38.15 -11.73
C PRO A 115 -16.84 37.40 -12.90
N ASP A 116 -16.78 38.03 -14.09
CA ASP A 116 -16.16 37.45 -15.29
C ASP A 116 -14.74 36.88 -15.06
N ALA A 117 -13.97 37.48 -14.15
CA ALA A 117 -12.64 37.00 -13.77
C ALA A 117 -12.66 35.57 -13.20
N LEU A 118 -13.69 35.20 -12.42
CA LEU A 118 -13.87 33.85 -11.87
C LEU A 118 -14.18 32.85 -12.99
N ARG A 119 -15.04 33.23 -13.94
CA ARG A 119 -15.40 32.42 -15.12
C ARG A 119 -14.18 32.16 -16.02
N VAL A 120 -13.28 33.15 -16.16
CA VAL A 120 -11.99 33.01 -16.84
C VAL A 120 -11.05 32.07 -16.08
N GLU A 121 -10.79 32.30 -14.79
CA GLU A 121 -9.91 31.44 -13.97
C GLU A 121 -10.37 29.98 -13.97
N LEU A 122 -11.68 29.72 -13.85
CA LEU A 122 -12.23 28.37 -13.96
C LEU A 122 -11.91 27.74 -15.33
N THR A 123 -12.12 28.48 -16.42
CA THR A 123 -11.82 28.00 -17.78
C THR A 123 -10.34 27.66 -17.95
N GLU A 124 -9.45 28.57 -17.55
CA GLU A 124 -8.00 28.40 -17.61
C GLU A 124 -7.52 27.24 -16.74
N LEU A 125 -8.07 27.09 -15.54
CA LEU A 125 -7.78 25.99 -14.63
C LEU A 125 -8.16 24.64 -15.24
N GLY A 126 -9.32 24.56 -15.89
CA GLY A 126 -9.75 23.37 -16.63
C GLY A 126 -8.80 22.99 -17.77
N ASP A 127 -8.28 23.99 -18.48
CA ASP A 127 -7.27 23.81 -19.54
C ASP A 127 -5.89 23.45 -18.97
N ALA A 128 -5.50 24.02 -17.82
CA ALA A 128 -4.23 23.77 -17.15
C ALA A 128 -4.16 22.34 -16.57
N PHE A 129 -5.23 21.82 -15.96
CA PHE A 129 -5.29 20.40 -15.58
C PHE A 129 -5.19 19.48 -16.80
N ARG A 130 -5.83 19.81 -17.93
CA ARG A 130 -5.73 19.05 -19.18
C ARG A 130 -4.35 19.17 -19.84
N ALA A 131 -3.63 20.28 -19.65
CA ALA A 131 -2.23 20.42 -20.04
C ALA A 131 -1.31 19.57 -19.15
N TYR A 132 -1.49 19.62 -17.84
CA TYR A 132 -0.75 18.80 -16.87
C TYR A 132 -0.90 17.30 -17.15
N GLN A 133 -2.11 16.81 -17.40
CA GLN A 133 -2.39 15.41 -17.75
C GLN A 133 -1.72 14.93 -19.05
N ARG A 134 -1.23 15.83 -19.90
CA ARG A 134 -0.49 15.51 -21.13
C ARG A 134 1.03 15.60 -20.97
N ARG A 135 1.55 15.98 -19.78
CA ARG A 135 3.00 15.99 -19.53
C ARG A 135 3.50 14.53 -19.48
N PRO A 136 4.67 14.22 -20.09
CA PRO A 136 5.26 12.88 -20.00
C PRO A 136 5.75 12.54 -18.59
N GLU A 137 6.12 13.55 -17.80
CA GLU A 137 6.61 13.40 -16.44
C GLU A 137 5.68 14.14 -15.43
N PRO A 138 5.22 13.46 -14.37
CA PRO A 138 4.35 14.06 -13.36
C PRO A 138 5.15 14.88 -12.34
N ASP A 139 4.83 16.17 -12.31
CA ASP A 139 5.47 17.20 -11.48
C ASP A 139 4.53 17.58 -10.33
N LEU A 140 4.82 17.05 -9.14
CA LEU A 140 3.94 17.17 -7.98
C LEU A 140 3.86 18.61 -7.45
N ALA A 141 4.90 19.44 -7.63
CA ALA A 141 4.86 20.85 -7.24
C ALA A 141 3.82 21.61 -8.07
N VAL A 142 3.83 21.44 -9.39
CA VAL A 142 2.84 22.04 -10.31
C VAL A 142 1.43 21.50 -10.05
N LEU A 143 1.30 20.19 -9.78
CA LEU A 143 0.00 19.60 -9.45
C LEU A 143 -0.59 20.15 -8.14
N ALA A 144 0.25 20.39 -7.13
CA ALA A 144 -0.18 21.01 -5.88
C ALA A 144 -0.70 22.44 -6.10
N GLU A 145 0.00 23.23 -6.92
CA GLU A 145 -0.42 24.60 -7.27
C GLU A 145 -1.77 24.62 -8.03
N LEU A 146 -1.98 23.68 -8.95
CA LEU A 146 -3.26 23.52 -9.65
C LEU A 146 -4.41 23.15 -8.69
N HIS A 147 -4.16 22.28 -7.71
CA HIS A 147 -5.15 21.97 -6.67
C HIS A 147 -5.45 23.17 -5.76
N ASP A 148 -4.44 23.99 -5.46
CA ASP A 148 -4.57 25.25 -4.71
C ASP A 148 -5.43 26.28 -5.44
N ARG A 149 -5.16 26.50 -6.74
CA ARG A 149 -5.98 27.36 -7.61
C ARG A 149 -7.42 26.85 -7.67
N LYS A 150 -7.61 25.53 -7.81
CA LYS A 150 -8.93 24.89 -7.76
C LYS A 150 -9.67 25.17 -6.46
N ALA A 151 -9.01 25.02 -5.31
CA ALA A 151 -9.61 25.29 -4.01
C ALA A 151 -10.11 26.73 -3.91
N ARG A 152 -9.26 27.71 -4.26
CA ARG A 152 -9.62 29.14 -4.24
C ARG A 152 -10.77 29.45 -5.20
N ALA A 153 -10.69 29.00 -6.46
CA ALA A 153 -11.73 29.26 -7.45
C ALA A 153 -13.08 28.64 -7.07
N PHE A 154 -13.08 27.43 -6.49
CA PHE A 154 -14.32 26.75 -6.08
C PHE A 154 -14.92 27.37 -4.81
N ALA A 155 -14.10 27.82 -3.86
CA ALA A 155 -14.57 28.59 -2.71
C ALA A 155 -15.22 29.91 -3.16
N SER A 156 -14.55 30.69 -4.02
CA SER A 156 -15.11 31.94 -4.56
C SER A 156 -16.40 31.71 -5.35
N TRP A 157 -16.51 30.60 -6.10
CA TRP A 157 -17.75 30.25 -6.80
C TRP A 157 -18.87 29.83 -5.83
N ALA A 158 -18.55 29.13 -4.75
CA ALA A 158 -19.50 28.82 -3.70
C ALA A 158 -20.01 30.08 -2.97
N ASP A 159 -19.14 31.06 -2.74
CA ASP A 159 -19.51 32.32 -2.08
C ASP A 159 -20.43 33.19 -2.95
N VAL A 160 -20.27 33.15 -4.28
CA VAL A 160 -21.18 33.80 -5.24
C VAL A 160 -22.54 33.10 -5.33
N THR A 161 -22.57 31.77 -5.31
CA THR A 161 -23.79 30.98 -5.62
C THR A 161 -24.53 30.44 -4.41
N GLY A 162 -23.89 30.42 -3.23
CA GLY A 162 -24.40 29.76 -2.03
C GLY A 162 -24.31 28.22 -2.06
N ASP A 163 -23.76 27.60 -3.11
CA ASP A 163 -23.69 26.14 -3.25
C ASP A 163 -22.68 25.51 -2.27
N ALA A 164 -23.20 24.89 -1.21
CA ALA A 164 -22.41 24.18 -0.20
C ALA A 164 -21.55 23.04 -0.80
N SER A 165 -22.00 22.40 -1.90
CA SER A 165 -21.25 21.33 -2.53
C SER A 165 -19.98 21.82 -3.26
N LEU A 166 -19.94 23.10 -3.66
CA LEU A 166 -18.72 23.75 -4.15
C LEU A 166 -17.71 24.01 -3.02
N ARG A 167 -18.16 24.32 -1.79
CA ARG A 167 -17.26 24.41 -0.61
C ARG A 167 -16.63 23.07 -0.31
N GLU A 168 -17.40 21.98 -0.28
CA GLU A 168 -16.82 20.65 -0.10
C GLU A 168 -15.80 20.28 -1.21
N GLU A 169 -16.08 20.66 -2.47
CA GLU A 169 -15.11 20.44 -3.56
C GLU A 169 -13.86 21.32 -3.44
N ALA A 170 -13.98 22.52 -2.87
CA ALA A 170 -12.85 23.38 -2.51
C ALA A 170 -12.01 22.75 -1.38
N ASP A 171 -12.62 22.25 -0.32
CA ASP A 171 -11.94 21.56 0.79
C ASP A 171 -11.26 20.27 0.34
N ARG A 172 -11.92 19.49 -0.53
CA ARG A 172 -11.32 18.33 -1.20
C ARG A 172 -10.11 18.74 -2.05
N ALA A 173 -10.19 19.86 -2.77
CA ALA A 173 -9.07 20.38 -3.56
C ALA A 173 -7.91 20.89 -2.68
N ALA A 174 -8.18 21.61 -1.61
CA ALA A 174 -7.16 22.08 -0.65
C ALA A 174 -6.45 20.88 0.03
N THR A 175 -7.22 19.84 0.36
CA THR A 175 -6.68 18.59 0.94
C THR A 175 -5.81 17.84 -0.09
N ALA A 176 -6.22 17.81 -1.36
CA ALA A 176 -5.39 17.27 -2.43
C ALA A 176 -4.09 18.09 -2.60
N ALA A 177 -4.14 19.42 -2.54
CA ALA A 177 -2.95 20.28 -2.64
C ALA A 177 -1.94 20.01 -1.51
N ARG A 178 -2.41 19.93 -0.24
CA ARG A 178 -1.56 19.56 0.91
C ARG A 178 -0.94 18.17 0.73
N THR A 179 -1.76 17.16 0.40
CA THR A 179 -1.29 15.78 0.17
C THR A 179 -0.25 15.71 -0.96
N THR A 180 -0.45 16.47 -2.04
CA THR A 180 0.48 16.51 -3.18
C THR A 180 1.82 17.15 -2.78
N ARG A 181 1.81 18.21 -1.96
CA ARG A 181 3.04 18.80 -1.39
C ARG A 181 3.76 17.82 -0.46
N GLU A 182 3.04 17.11 0.42
CA GLU A 182 3.64 16.06 1.25
C GLU A 182 4.28 14.96 0.41
N MET A 183 3.66 14.56 -0.71
CA MET A 183 4.23 13.58 -1.63
C MET A 183 5.48 14.10 -2.36
N ASP A 184 5.50 15.37 -2.77
CA ASP A 184 6.67 16.00 -3.41
C ASP A 184 7.82 16.17 -2.41
N ALA A 185 7.53 16.65 -1.19
CA ALA A 185 8.49 16.79 -0.11
C ALA A 185 9.10 15.43 0.28
N ASN A 186 8.28 14.39 0.46
CA ASN A 186 8.77 13.04 0.74
C ASN A 186 9.60 12.45 -0.42
N ARG A 187 9.20 12.69 -1.68
CA ARG A 187 9.96 12.25 -2.87
C ARG A 187 11.32 12.95 -2.98
N ARG A 188 11.39 14.25 -2.69
CA ARG A 188 12.61 15.06 -2.76
C ARG A 188 13.43 15.02 -1.45
N GLY A 189 12.90 14.40 -0.40
CA GLY A 189 13.43 14.43 0.96
C GLY A 189 13.47 15.83 1.60
N ILE A 190 12.76 16.81 1.05
CA ILE A 190 12.83 18.22 1.47
C ILE A 190 12.14 18.40 2.82
N LEU A 191 12.81 19.09 3.73
CA LEU A 191 12.26 19.53 5.01
C LEU A 191 11.20 20.61 4.79
N LEU A 192 10.08 20.49 5.49
CA LEU A 192 9.10 21.56 5.57
C LEU A 192 9.52 22.65 6.58
N ASP A 193 10.37 22.31 7.56
CA ASP A 193 10.71 23.15 8.72
C ASP A 193 12.22 23.52 8.85
N GLY A 194 13.00 23.39 7.79
CA GLY A 194 14.28 24.11 7.64
C GLY A 194 15.58 23.47 8.14
N GLU A 195 15.61 22.66 9.21
CA GLU A 195 16.86 22.02 9.69
C GLU A 195 16.76 20.48 9.83
N GLY A 196 17.76 19.76 9.30
CA GLY A 196 17.85 18.30 9.33
C GLY A 196 18.42 17.66 8.03
N PRO A 197 18.72 16.35 8.04
CA PRO A 197 19.09 15.61 6.84
C PRO A 197 17.91 15.38 5.89
N VAL A 198 18.19 15.38 4.59
CA VAL A 198 17.24 15.06 3.50
C VAL A 198 16.98 13.55 3.48
N ILE A 199 15.83 13.12 3.97
CA ILE A 199 15.47 11.70 4.10
C ILE A 199 14.22 11.38 3.27
N GLU A 200 14.39 10.55 2.25
CA GLU A 200 13.27 9.95 1.52
C GLU A 200 12.54 8.96 2.44
N ARG A 201 11.29 9.28 2.81
CA ARG A 201 10.48 8.45 3.71
C ARG A 201 9.54 7.55 2.93
N LEU A 202 9.38 6.32 3.43
CA LEU A 202 8.59 5.30 2.74
C LEU A 202 7.07 5.51 2.83
N LEU A 203 6.61 6.23 3.86
CA LEU A 203 5.22 6.58 4.12
C LEU A 203 5.05 8.09 4.16
N THR A 204 3.88 8.58 3.70
CA THR A 204 3.44 9.97 3.96
C THR A 204 2.81 10.09 5.35
N ARG A 205 2.60 11.32 5.85
CA ARG A 205 1.98 11.55 7.16
C ARG A 205 0.60 10.92 7.26
N GLY A 206 -0.24 11.11 6.25
CA GLY A 206 -1.56 10.45 6.17
C GLY A 206 -1.49 8.91 6.14
N GLN A 207 -0.44 8.33 5.54
CA GLN A 207 -0.21 6.88 5.61
C GLN A 207 0.25 6.44 7.00
N GLY A 208 1.05 7.26 7.70
CA GLY A 208 1.40 7.09 9.11
C GLY A 208 0.19 7.04 10.05
N VAL A 209 -0.79 7.92 9.85
CA VAL A 209 -2.08 7.89 10.58
C VAL A 209 -2.82 6.57 10.33
N HIS A 210 -2.97 6.15 9.07
CA HIS A 210 -3.62 4.87 8.76
C HIS A 210 -2.86 3.67 9.36
N LEU A 211 -1.52 3.71 9.39
CA LEU A 211 -0.70 2.69 10.02
C LEU A 211 -0.96 2.62 11.53
N ARG A 212 -0.92 3.75 12.23
CA ARG A 212 -1.18 3.80 13.69
C ARG A 212 -2.57 3.27 14.03
N ASN A 213 -3.59 3.57 13.23
CA ASN A 213 -4.93 2.98 13.40
C ASN A 213 -4.94 1.45 13.23
N VAL A 214 -4.10 0.89 12.34
CA VAL A 214 -3.92 -0.58 12.23
C VAL A 214 -3.18 -1.13 13.44
N LEU A 215 -2.13 -0.46 13.93
CA LEU A 215 -1.40 -0.92 15.11
C LEU A 215 -2.30 -0.93 16.35
N GLU A 216 -3.15 0.09 16.52
CA GLU A 216 -4.12 0.17 17.60
C GLU A 216 -5.18 -0.94 17.53
N HIS A 217 -5.74 -1.17 16.33
CA HIS A 217 -6.65 -2.29 16.10
C HIS A 217 -6.02 -3.64 16.45
N VAL A 218 -4.73 -3.84 16.13
CA VAL A 218 -3.98 -5.06 16.50
C VAL A 218 -3.72 -5.14 18.00
N ARG A 219 -3.33 -4.03 18.65
CA ARG A 219 -3.07 -3.97 20.10
C ARG A 219 -4.27 -4.46 20.89
N VAL A 220 -5.44 -3.90 20.59
CA VAL A 220 -6.72 -4.15 21.28
C VAL A 220 -7.39 -5.44 20.80
N GLY A 221 -7.27 -5.79 19.51
CA GLY A 221 -8.04 -6.86 18.85
C GLY A 221 -7.30 -8.17 18.56
N SER A 222 -6.06 -8.34 19.04
CA SER A 222 -5.36 -9.63 18.90
C SER A 222 -6.02 -10.72 19.77
N PRO A 223 -6.32 -11.91 19.22
CA PRO A 223 -6.98 -13.01 19.95
C PRO A 223 -6.04 -13.74 20.92
N ARG A 224 -4.74 -13.44 20.87
CA ARG A 224 -3.64 -14.13 21.54
C ARG A 224 -2.65 -13.09 22.08
N PRO A 225 -2.22 -13.16 23.36
CA PRO A 225 -1.29 -12.19 23.93
C PRO A 225 0.15 -12.33 23.42
N GLU A 226 0.54 -13.51 22.94
CA GLU A 226 1.92 -13.88 22.57
C GLU A 226 2.46 -13.06 21.39
N ALA A 227 3.74 -12.72 21.44
CA ALA A 227 4.38 -11.83 20.46
C ALA A 227 4.37 -12.40 19.02
N GLU A 228 4.55 -13.72 18.87
CA GLU A 228 4.52 -14.41 17.59
C GLU A 228 3.12 -14.33 16.97
N ALA A 229 2.08 -14.56 17.76
CA ALA A 229 0.70 -14.44 17.33
C ALA A 229 0.34 -12.98 16.98
N ARG A 230 0.77 -12.00 17.79
CA ARG A 230 0.59 -10.57 17.48
C ARG A 230 1.30 -10.13 16.21
N LEU A 231 2.49 -10.69 15.92
CA LEU A 231 3.21 -10.44 14.68
C LEU A 231 2.48 -11.04 13.46
N ALA A 232 1.99 -12.28 13.57
CA ALA A 232 1.16 -12.90 12.54
C ALA A 232 -0.11 -12.07 12.28
N VAL A 233 -0.83 -11.71 13.34
CA VAL A 233 -2.03 -10.87 13.32
C VAL A 233 -1.78 -9.54 12.63
N LEU A 234 -0.71 -8.81 12.99
CA LEU A 234 -0.34 -7.55 12.33
C LEU A 234 -0.15 -7.73 10.81
N MET A 235 0.65 -8.72 10.41
CA MET A 235 1.05 -8.90 9.02
C MET A 235 -0.11 -9.40 8.15
N ILE A 236 -0.96 -10.27 8.68
CA ILE A 236 -2.18 -10.74 8.04
C ILE A 236 -3.22 -9.61 7.98
N THR A 237 -3.45 -8.87 9.07
CA THR A 237 -4.34 -7.69 9.09
C THR A 237 -3.95 -6.69 8.01
N LEU A 238 -2.67 -6.34 7.88
CA LEU A 238 -2.20 -5.42 6.83
C LEU A 238 -2.46 -5.93 5.40
N ARG A 239 -2.45 -7.27 5.20
CA ARG A 239 -2.80 -7.88 3.91
C ARG A 239 -4.30 -7.89 3.67
N ALA A 240 -5.11 -8.21 4.68
CA ALA A 240 -6.57 -8.34 4.62
C ALA A 240 -7.35 -7.01 4.73
N ALA A 241 -6.73 -5.93 5.26
CA ALA A 241 -7.37 -4.69 5.70
C ALA A 241 -8.33 -3.98 4.71
N ARG A 242 -8.26 -4.28 3.41
CA ARG A 242 -9.18 -3.69 2.40
C ARG A 242 -10.49 -4.47 2.24
N ALA A 243 -10.47 -5.79 2.44
CA ALA A 243 -11.48 -6.70 1.91
C ALA A 243 -11.84 -7.87 2.83
N GLY A 244 -11.25 -7.96 4.03
CA GLY A 244 -11.32 -9.15 4.88
C GLY A 244 -10.42 -10.29 4.41
N THR A 245 -9.95 -10.27 3.16
CA THR A 245 -9.15 -11.34 2.56
C THR A 245 -7.78 -10.83 2.09
N GLY A 246 -6.77 -11.68 2.22
CA GLY A 246 -5.40 -11.40 1.78
C GLY A 246 -4.64 -12.68 1.43
N ASN A 247 -3.58 -12.55 0.66
CA ASN A 247 -2.78 -13.70 0.22
C ASN A 247 -1.50 -13.79 1.07
N VAL A 248 -1.18 -14.98 1.56
CA VAL A 248 0.08 -15.30 2.25
C VAL A 248 0.82 -16.41 1.49
N THR A 249 2.11 -16.56 1.77
CA THR A 249 2.94 -17.65 1.25
C THR A 249 3.66 -18.32 2.41
N GLY A 250 4.13 -19.56 2.22
CA GLY A 250 5.04 -20.20 3.17
C GLY A 250 6.29 -19.37 3.48
N GLN A 251 6.82 -18.67 2.46
CA GLN A 251 7.97 -17.76 2.62
C GLN A 251 7.64 -16.55 3.51
N ASP A 252 6.42 -16.02 3.43
CA ASP A 252 5.97 -14.93 4.30
C ASP A 252 5.88 -15.41 5.76
N LEU A 253 5.15 -16.50 5.99
CA LEU A 253 4.89 -17.07 7.32
C LEU A 253 6.20 -17.49 8.02
N GLY A 254 7.06 -18.26 7.33
CA GLY A 254 8.36 -18.66 7.84
C GLY A 254 9.33 -17.48 8.07
N GLY A 255 9.24 -16.44 7.23
CA GLY A 255 10.01 -15.21 7.39
C GLY A 255 9.63 -14.41 8.65
N TRP A 256 8.34 -14.41 9.00
CA TRP A 256 7.83 -13.74 10.19
C TRP A 256 8.10 -14.54 11.48
N LEU A 257 7.78 -15.84 11.49
CA LEU A 257 7.58 -16.64 12.70
C LEU A 257 8.69 -17.66 13.01
N GLN A 258 9.74 -17.75 12.18
CA GLN A 258 11.03 -18.41 12.47
C GLN A 258 11.01 -19.87 12.98
N GLY A 259 9.92 -20.61 12.80
CA GLY A 259 9.76 -22.01 13.27
C GLY A 259 8.40 -22.24 13.92
N ASP A 260 7.85 -21.23 14.60
CA ASP A 260 6.53 -21.26 15.23
C ASP A 260 5.35 -21.14 14.25
N ALA A 261 5.63 -21.10 12.95
CA ALA A 261 4.68 -20.66 11.93
C ALA A 261 3.42 -21.54 11.85
N GLU A 262 3.56 -22.86 11.98
CA GLU A 262 2.45 -23.82 11.94
C GLU A 262 1.56 -23.68 13.16
N ARG A 263 2.18 -23.78 14.35
CA ARG A 263 1.54 -23.65 15.66
C ARG A 263 0.73 -22.35 15.75
N VAL A 264 1.34 -21.21 15.43
CA VAL A 264 0.70 -19.90 15.51
C VAL A 264 -0.42 -19.76 14.48
N LEU A 265 -0.26 -20.31 13.28
CA LEU A 265 -1.32 -20.28 12.27
C LEU A 265 -2.52 -21.13 12.71
N GLN A 266 -2.28 -22.34 13.22
CA GLN A 266 -3.31 -23.22 13.76
C GLN A 266 -4.02 -22.58 14.96
N GLU A 267 -3.28 -22.01 15.92
CA GLU A 267 -3.85 -21.30 17.08
C GLU A 267 -4.76 -20.13 16.70
N LEU A 268 -4.52 -19.47 15.56
CA LEU A 268 -5.37 -18.40 15.02
C LEU A 268 -6.59 -18.92 14.27
N VAL A 269 -6.51 -20.12 13.69
CA VAL A 269 -7.63 -20.83 13.05
C VAL A 269 -8.56 -21.43 14.11
N ASP A 270 -8.02 -22.08 15.14
CA ASP A 270 -8.79 -22.72 16.21
C ASP A 270 -9.68 -21.74 16.98
N VAL A 271 -9.24 -20.50 17.15
CA VAL A 271 -10.01 -19.41 17.79
C VAL A 271 -10.93 -18.67 16.80
N GLY A 272 -11.01 -19.10 15.54
CA GLY A 272 -11.84 -18.51 14.49
C GLY A 272 -11.44 -17.09 14.06
N TRP A 273 -10.25 -16.61 14.44
CA TRP A 273 -9.76 -15.29 14.05
C TRP A 273 -9.27 -15.28 12.59
N LEU A 274 -8.68 -16.40 12.16
CA LEU A 274 -8.29 -16.66 10.78
C LEU A 274 -9.13 -17.80 10.21
N LEU A 275 -9.61 -17.65 8.97
CA LEU A 275 -10.18 -18.73 8.19
C LEU A 275 -9.27 -19.04 7.00
N LEU A 276 -8.90 -20.30 6.87
CA LEU A 276 -8.31 -20.87 5.66
C LEU A 276 -9.44 -21.37 4.74
N PRO A 277 -9.18 -21.63 3.44
CA PRO A 277 -10.10 -22.38 2.58
C PRO A 277 -10.40 -23.78 3.17
N GLU A 278 -11.58 -24.33 2.90
CA GLU A 278 -12.06 -25.58 3.54
C GLU A 278 -11.12 -26.78 3.33
N ASP A 279 -10.46 -26.86 2.17
CA ASP A 279 -9.52 -27.92 1.79
C ASP A 279 -8.04 -27.61 2.14
N VAL A 280 -7.75 -26.58 2.95
CA VAL A 280 -6.38 -26.08 3.21
C VAL A 280 -6.07 -26.06 4.70
N THR A 281 -5.09 -26.86 5.11
CA THR A 281 -4.57 -26.89 6.49
C THR A 281 -3.53 -25.80 6.76
N ALA A 282 -3.11 -25.67 8.02
CA ALA A 282 -2.00 -24.80 8.38
C ALA A 282 -0.67 -25.19 7.71
N ASP A 283 -0.40 -26.48 7.52
CA ASP A 283 0.80 -26.97 6.82
C ASP A 283 0.76 -26.70 5.31
N ASP A 284 -0.41 -26.88 4.66
CA ASP A 284 -0.61 -26.50 3.26
C ASP A 284 -0.32 -25.01 3.03
N ALA A 285 -0.74 -24.15 3.97
CA ALA A 285 -0.43 -22.73 3.93
C ALA A 285 1.07 -22.42 4.08
N LEU A 286 1.84 -23.28 4.78
CA LEU A 286 3.30 -23.16 4.90
C LEU A 286 4.09 -23.73 3.71
N THR A 287 3.51 -24.65 2.94
CA THR A 287 4.10 -25.15 1.70
C THR A 287 3.73 -24.31 0.47
N SER A 288 2.73 -23.43 0.60
CA SER A 288 2.25 -22.51 -0.45
C SER A 288 3.35 -21.60 -1.03
N ARG A 289 3.27 -21.35 -2.35
CA ARG A 289 4.31 -20.70 -3.15
C ARG A 289 3.87 -19.31 -3.65
N PRO A 290 4.77 -18.42 -4.10
CA PRO A 290 4.39 -17.13 -4.67
C PRO A 290 3.47 -17.22 -5.89
N GLU A 291 3.56 -18.31 -6.66
CA GLU A 291 2.72 -18.59 -7.84
C GLU A 291 1.31 -19.07 -7.44
N GLU A 292 1.18 -19.70 -6.28
CA GLU A 292 -0.04 -20.27 -5.73
C GLU A 292 -0.13 -19.95 -4.22
N PRO A 293 -0.41 -18.67 -3.88
CA PRO A 293 -0.42 -18.21 -2.50
C PRO A 293 -1.77 -18.52 -1.82
N THR A 294 -1.74 -18.98 -0.59
CA THR A 294 -2.97 -19.23 0.20
C THR A 294 -3.74 -17.94 0.42
N GLN A 295 -5.00 -17.92 0.00
CA GLN A 295 -5.93 -16.84 0.34
C GLN A 295 -6.50 -17.09 1.73
N VAL A 296 -6.21 -16.19 2.67
CA VAL A 296 -6.73 -16.23 4.04
C VAL A 296 -7.80 -15.16 4.27
N THR A 297 -8.73 -15.43 5.18
CA THR A 297 -9.81 -14.51 5.55
C THR A 297 -9.75 -14.18 7.04
N VAL A 298 -9.83 -12.90 7.38
CA VAL A 298 -10.00 -12.41 8.76
C VAL A 298 -11.44 -11.88 8.89
N PRO A 299 -12.36 -12.59 9.58
CA PRO A 299 -13.78 -12.25 9.57
C PRO A 299 -14.09 -10.83 10.06
N THR A 300 -13.35 -10.35 11.06
CA THR A 300 -13.50 -8.98 11.63
C THR A 300 -13.10 -7.86 10.68
N LEU A 301 -12.39 -8.18 9.59
CA LEU A 301 -11.96 -7.24 8.54
C LEU A 301 -12.83 -7.33 7.28
N ILE A 302 -13.79 -8.26 7.21
CA ILE A 302 -14.75 -8.33 6.10
C ILE A 302 -15.53 -7.00 6.05
N PRO A 303 -15.79 -6.40 4.86
CA PRO A 303 -16.30 -5.03 4.78
C PRO A 303 -17.80 -4.86 5.10
N THR A 304 -18.24 -5.31 6.28
CA THR A 304 -19.53 -5.00 6.91
C THR A 304 -19.62 -3.51 7.27
N GLN A 305 -20.81 -3.02 7.64
CA GLN A 305 -20.95 -1.69 8.26
C GLN A 305 -21.05 -1.86 9.77
N PRO A 306 -20.22 -1.18 10.59
CA PRO A 306 -19.13 -0.26 10.23
C PRO A 306 -17.81 -0.97 9.89
N ARG A 307 -17.00 -0.38 8.98
CA ARG A 307 -15.69 -0.94 8.56
C ARG A 307 -14.55 -0.53 9.51
N PRO A 308 -13.59 -1.41 9.82
CA PRO A 308 -12.41 -1.05 10.63
C PRO A 308 -11.48 -0.02 9.95
N PHE A 309 -11.31 -0.12 8.62
CA PHE A 309 -10.34 0.70 7.89
C PHE A 309 -10.93 1.33 6.61
N PHE A 310 -10.55 2.58 6.36
CA PHE A 310 -11.00 3.37 5.21
C PHE A 310 -9.81 3.82 4.35
N PHE A 311 -9.11 2.87 3.71
CA PHE A 311 -8.04 3.17 2.77
C PHE A 311 -8.00 2.26 1.53
N GLY A 312 -7.51 2.81 0.41
CA GLY A 312 -7.51 2.16 -0.91
C GLY A 312 -6.39 1.14 -1.14
N LYS A 313 -6.40 0.49 -2.31
CA LYS A 313 -5.43 -0.54 -2.73
C LYS A 313 -3.98 -0.08 -2.60
N VAL A 314 -3.69 1.17 -3.02
CA VAL A 314 -2.34 1.76 -3.00
C VAL A 314 -1.83 1.95 -1.56
N THR A 315 -2.63 2.56 -0.69
CA THR A 315 -2.30 2.72 0.73
C THR A 315 -2.08 1.36 1.40
N ARG A 316 -3.00 0.40 1.24
CA ARG A 316 -2.84 -0.96 1.78
C ARG A 316 -1.51 -1.60 1.37
N ALA A 317 -1.16 -1.52 0.09
CA ALA A 317 0.11 -2.04 -0.42
C ALA A 317 1.34 -1.31 0.16
N ARG A 318 1.27 0.02 0.34
CA ARG A 318 2.34 0.81 0.98
C ARG A 318 2.52 0.43 2.44
N LEU A 319 1.45 0.30 3.23
CA LEU A 319 1.53 -0.07 4.65
C LEU A 319 2.07 -1.50 4.83
N SER A 320 1.55 -2.46 4.08
CA SER A 320 2.03 -3.85 4.12
C SER A 320 3.50 -3.98 3.67
N GLY A 321 3.89 -3.28 2.60
CA GLY A 321 5.27 -3.25 2.13
C GLY A 321 6.25 -2.53 3.07
N TRP A 322 5.78 -1.50 3.80
CA TRP A 322 6.56 -0.86 4.86
C TRP A 322 6.77 -1.81 6.04
N ALA A 323 5.72 -2.48 6.53
CA ALA A 323 5.84 -3.42 7.65
C ALA A 323 6.75 -4.60 7.31
N GLN A 324 6.65 -5.15 6.10
CA GLN A 324 7.56 -6.20 5.61
C GLN A 324 9.02 -5.75 5.60
N LYS A 325 9.31 -4.47 5.31
CA LYS A 325 10.68 -3.92 5.37
C LYS A 325 11.19 -3.72 6.79
N VAL A 326 10.33 -3.34 7.73
CA VAL A 326 10.67 -3.22 9.16
C VAL A 326 10.94 -4.60 9.76
N VAL A 327 9.96 -5.51 9.70
CA VAL A 327 10.04 -6.88 10.24
C VAL A 327 11.16 -7.67 9.56
N GLY A 328 11.37 -7.45 8.26
CA GLY A 328 12.42 -8.09 7.46
C GLY A 328 13.78 -7.39 7.47
N ASP A 329 14.02 -6.36 8.30
CA ASP A 329 15.27 -5.60 8.32
C ASP A 329 16.51 -6.51 8.44
N ARG A 330 17.54 -6.20 7.66
CA ARG A 330 18.72 -7.06 7.51
C ARG A 330 19.50 -7.23 8.80
N LYS A 331 19.57 -6.21 9.67
CA LYS A 331 20.30 -6.29 10.95
C LYS A 331 19.45 -6.96 12.03
N LEU A 332 18.14 -6.70 12.10
CA LEU A 332 17.21 -7.44 12.97
C LEU A 332 17.24 -8.94 12.66
N ARG A 333 17.14 -9.32 11.38
CA ARG A 333 17.25 -10.72 10.93
C ARG A 333 18.61 -11.34 11.25
N LYS A 334 19.72 -10.62 11.02
CA LYS A 334 21.08 -11.09 11.37
C LYS A 334 21.27 -11.32 12.87
N LYS A 335 20.65 -10.50 13.71
CA LYS A 335 20.67 -10.61 15.17
C LYS A 335 19.67 -11.64 15.72
N LYS A 336 18.92 -12.34 14.84
CA LYS A 336 17.82 -13.24 15.21
C LYS A 336 16.82 -12.58 16.18
N ALA A 337 16.48 -11.32 15.92
CA ALA A 337 15.49 -10.60 16.72
C ALA A 337 14.15 -11.37 16.73
N ALA A 338 13.65 -11.67 17.94
CA ALA A 338 12.38 -12.36 18.17
C ALA A 338 11.16 -11.51 17.76
N ALA A 339 9.95 -12.09 17.77
CA ALA A 339 8.74 -11.41 17.33
C ALA A 339 8.49 -10.11 18.11
N ALA A 340 8.64 -10.13 19.43
CA ALA A 340 8.47 -8.96 20.30
C ALA A 340 9.44 -7.81 19.93
N THR A 341 10.72 -8.10 19.68
CA THR A 341 11.70 -7.08 19.24
C THR A 341 11.32 -6.50 17.86
N ARG A 342 10.76 -7.30 16.95
CA ARG A 342 10.28 -6.82 15.64
C ARG A 342 9.02 -5.99 15.74
N LEU A 343 8.10 -6.35 16.64
CA LEU A 343 6.92 -5.54 16.96
C LEU A 343 7.34 -4.20 17.58
N LEU A 344 8.32 -4.19 18.48
CA LEU A 344 8.87 -2.96 19.03
C LEU A 344 9.53 -2.10 17.95
N ALA A 345 10.23 -2.70 16.99
CA ALA A 345 10.76 -1.98 15.82
C ALA A 345 9.64 -1.34 14.97
N VAL A 346 8.54 -2.06 14.72
CA VAL A 346 7.34 -1.53 14.05
C VAL A 346 6.74 -0.37 14.85
N TYR A 347 6.51 -0.54 16.14
CA TYR A 347 5.82 0.44 16.97
C TYR A 347 6.64 1.73 17.11
N THR A 348 7.94 1.60 17.39
CA THR A 348 8.87 2.75 17.49
C THR A 348 8.99 3.51 16.17
N ALA A 349 9.05 2.83 15.03
CA ALA A 349 9.06 3.51 13.74
C ALA A 349 7.72 4.18 13.40
N ALA A 350 6.58 3.54 13.67
CA ALA A 350 5.25 4.12 13.41
C ALA A 350 4.94 5.36 14.27
N HIS A 351 5.54 5.44 15.46
CA HIS A 351 5.38 6.52 16.44
C HIS A 351 6.66 7.35 16.63
N SER A 352 7.55 7.40 15.63
CA SER A 352 8.65 8.35 15.61
C SER A 352 8.24 9.66 14.92
N ARG A 353 8.70 10.78 15.47
CA ARG A 353 8.72 12.09 14.81
C ARG A 353 9.61 12.10 13.55
N PRO A 354 9.51 13.14 12.70
CA PRO A 354 10.32 13.24 11.48
C PRO A 354 11.85 13.23 11.70
N ASP A 355 12.30 13.64 12.88
CA ASP A 355 13.69 13.69 13.36
C ASP A 355 14.18 12.35 13.99
N GLY A 356 13.29 11.34 14.06
CA GLY A 356 13.53 10.04 14.67
C GLY A 356 13.19 9.92 16.15
N CYS A 357 12.78 11.00 16.82
CA CYS A 357 12.52 11.00 18.26
C CYS A 357 11.21 10.26 18.60
N LEU A 358 11.22 9.48 19.69
CA LEU A 358 10.07 8.72 20.21
C LEU A 358 9.22 9.52 21.23
N GLY A 359 9.39 10.85 21.23
CA GLY A 359 8.81 11.79 22.18
C GLY A 359 8.99 13.23 21.69
N ASP A 360 8.27 14.17 22.28
CA ASP A 360 8.46 15.61 22.03
C ASP A 360 9.60 16.18 22.90
N VAL A 361 9.99 17.42 22.63
CA VAL A 361 11.00 18.14 23.42
C VAL A 361 10.34 18.69 24.69
N GLY A 362 10.24 17.86 25.73
CA GLY A 362 9.64 18.19 27.03
C GLY A 362 9.58 16.98 27.98
N GLU A 363 9.36 17.23 29.27
CA GLU A 363 9.54 16.20 30.32
C GLU A 363 8.50 15.05 30.27
N ASP A 364 7.27 15.29 29.82
CA ASP A 364 6.16 14.32 29.87
C ASP A 364 5.91 13.50 28.59
N THR A 365 6.68 13.73 27.51
CA THR A 365 6.37 13.18 26.18
C THR A 365 7.26 12.01 25.78
N GLY A 366 6.71 10.80 25.87
CA GLY A 366 7.25 9.55 25.32
C GLY A 366 6.15 8.50 25.10
N LEU A 367 6.46 7.40 24.43
CA LEU A 367 5.48 6.33 24.17
C LEU A 367 5.08 5.66 25.49
N ALA A 368 3.80 5.43 25.75
CA ALA A 368 3.36 4.80 27.01
C ALA A 368 3.82 3.34 27.05
N LEU A 369 4.57 2.94 28.09
CA LEU A 369 5.17 1.60 28.18
C LEU A 369 4.11 0.50 28.19
N ASP A 370 2.97 0.71 28.83
CA ASP A 370 1.86 -0.26 28.86
C ASP A 370 1.29 -0.52 27.46
N GLU A 371 1.14 0.53 26.63
CA GLU A 371 0.63 0.41 25.26
C GLU A 371 1.66 -0.26 24.33
N VAL A 372 2.94 0.10 24.48
CA VAL A 372 4.07 -0.52 23.78
C VAL A 372 4.15 -2.01 24.13
N ALA A 373 4.10 -2.35 25.42
CA ALA A 373 4.19 -3.71 25.92
C ALA A 373 3.01 -4.56 25.44
N GLN A 374 1.79 -4.06 25.59
CA GLN A 374 0.57 -4.72 25.11
C GLN A 374 0.62 -4.96 23.60
N PHE A 375 1.12 -4.02 22.80
CA PHE A 375 1.26 -4.22 21.35
C PHE A 375 2.34 -5.26 21.02
N CYS A 376 3.45 -5.29 21.76
CA CYS A 376 4.57 -6.20 21.52
C CYS A 376 4.37 -7.63 22.05
N GLY A 377 3.34 -7.87 22.86
CA GLY A 377 3.16 -9.14 23.58
C GLY A 377 4.16 -9.30 24.73
N LEU A 378 4.50 -8.19 25.39
CA LEU A 378 5.45 -8.09 26.50
C LEU A 378 4.76 -7.61 27.77
N ARG A 379 5.46 -7.73 28.91
CA ARG A 379 5.15 -6.97 30.12
C ARG A 379 5.90 -5.63 30.08
N PRO A 380 5.41 -4.56 30.75
CA PRO A 380 6.06 -3.24 30.73
C PRO A 380 7.53 -3.27 31.16
N GLU A 381 7.88 -4.12 32.13
CA GLU A 381 9.26 -4.29 32.61
C GLU A 381 10.22 -4.90 31.57
N ASP A 382 9.71 -5.71 30.64
CA ASP A 382 10.52 -6.40 29.62
C ASP A 382 10.87 -5.48 28.43
N VAL A 383 10.16 -4.35 28.27
CA VAL A 383 10.34 -3.43 27.13
C VAL A 383 11.77 -2.88 27.06
N ALA A 384 12.40 -2.60 28.20
CA ALA A 384 13.77 -2.09 28.26
C ALA A 384 14.79 -3.08 27.65
N GLU A 385 14.65 -4.39 27.91
CA GLU A 385 15.50 -5.43 27.32
C GLU A 385 15.36 -5.46 25.79
N HIS A 386 14.11 -5.52 25.30
CA HIS A 386 13.85 -5.55 23.86
C HIS A 386 14.29 -4.26 23.16
N ALA A 387 14.22 -3.11 23.84
CA ALA A 387 14.72 -1.85 23.31
C ALA A 387 16.26 -1.81 23.29
N GLY A 388 16.93 -2.40 24.28
CA GLY A 388 18.38 -2.68 24.25
C GLY A 388 18.78 -3.60 23.09
N LEU A 389 17.98 -4.62 22.76
CA LEU A 389 18.19 -5.45 21.56
C LEU A 389 18.07 -4.63 20.26
N LEU A 390 17.23 -3.60 20.21
CA LEU A 390 17.14 -2.67 19.09
C LEU A 390 18.39 -1.77 18.99
N VAL A 391 18.96 -1.30 20.10
CA VAL A 391 20.26 -0.59 20.12
C VAL A 391 21.39 -1.51 19.65
N ALA A 392 21.46 -2.74 20.15
CA ALA A 392 22.46 -3.74 19.74
C ALA A 392 22.31 -4.17 18.27
N ALA A 393 21.12 -4.02 17.69
CA ALA A 393 20.87 -4.14 16.26
C ALA A 393 21.11 -2.83 15.48
N GLY A 394 21.36 -1.70 16.15
CA GLY A 394 21.56 -0.35 15.61
C GLY A 394 20.31 0.30 15.01
N TRP A 395 19.13 -0.11 15.49
CA TRP A 395 17.81 0.39 15.08
C TRP A 395 17.44 1.66 15.84
N LEU A 396 17.69 1.65 17.16
CA LEU A 396 17.77 2.85 17.98
C LEU A 396 19.22 3.35 17.99
N ALA A 397 19.39 4.67 18.14
CA ALA A 397 20.70 5.34 18.13
C ALA A 397 21.41 5.25 19.49
N GLU A 398 20.64 5.35 20.56
CA GLU A 398 21.08 5.53 21.95
C GLU A 398 20.30 4.57 22.87
N GLU A 399 20.81 4.34 24.08
CA GLU A 399 20.08 3.57 25.09
C GLU A 399 18.75 4.28 25.42
N PRO A 400 17.62 3.55 25.36
CA PRO A 400 16.30 4.14 25.53
C PRO A 400 16.02 4.38 27.01
N ASP A 401 15.54 5.58 27.32
CA ASP A 401 15.00 5.89 28.64
C ASP A 401 13.61 5.27 28.79
N THR A 402 13.43 4.46 29.83
CA THR A 402 12.14 3.85 30.21
C THR A 402 11.56 4.41 31.52
N ALA A 403 12.05 5.56 31.99
CA ALA A 403 11.60 6.17 33.25
C ALA A 403 10.17 6.70 33.18
N ALA A 404 9.50 6.73 34.34
CA ALA A 404 8.16 7.27 34.53
C ALA A 404 7.07 6.65 33.62
N GLY A 405 7.19 5.36 33.28
CA GLY A 405 6.18 4.67 32.45
C GLY A 405 6.24 5.05 30.96
N ARG A 406 7.32 5.68 30.50
CA ARG A 406 7.48 6.20 29.13
C ARG A 406 8.71 5.60 28.46
N LEU A 407 8.59 5.13 27.22
CA LEU A 407 9.70 4.83 26.34
C LEU A 407 10.08 6.10 25.55
N ARG A 408 11.27 6.62 25.84
CA ARG A 408 11.93 7.70 25.11
C ARG A 408 13.19 7.17 24.41
N GLY A 409 13.64 7.88 23.39
CA GLY A 409 14.82 7.51 22.60
C GLY A 409 14.71 7.99 21.16
N ARG A 410 15.65 7.56 20.31
CA ARG A 410 15.74 8.00 18.92
C ARG A 410 16.03 6.84 17.97
N LEU A 411 15.36 6.83 16.82
CA LEU A 411 15.74 5.97 15.69
C LEU A 411 17.14 6.33 15.18
N ALA A 412 17.96 5.32 14.88
CA ALA A 412 19.23 5.51 14.18
C ALA A 412 19.02 5.86 12.71
N ASP A 413 20.01 6.50 12.07
CA ASP A 413 19.95 6.98 10.68
C ASP A 413 19.39 5.97 9.68
N ARG A 414 19.71 4.67 9.84
CA ARG A 414 19.21 3.62 8.94
C ARG A 414 17.71 3.38 9.02
N ALA A 415 17.09 3.71 10.15
CA ALA A 415 15.69 3.49 10.45
C ALA A 415 14.84 4.75 10.20
N LEU A 416 15.46 5.94 10.13
CA LEU A 416 14.77 7.20 9.81
C LEU A 416 13.94 7.17 8.50
N PRO A 417 14.35 6.50 7.39
CA PRO A 417 13.49 6.35 6.20
C PRO A 417 12.18 5.59 6.45
N LEU A 418 12.14 4.81 7.54
CA LEU A 418 10.97 4.04 7.98
C LEU A 418 10.11 4.79 9.01
N SER A 419 10.48 6.02 9.39
CA SER A 419 9.71 6.84 10.32
C SER A 419 8.27 7.08 9.84
N GLY A 420 7.33 6.92 10.76
CA GLY A 420 5.89 6.97 10.53
C GLY A 420 5.28 8.37 10.57
N LEU A 421 6.08 9.42 10.68
CA LEU A 421 5.67 10.83 10.65
C LEU A 421 4.46 11.11 11.59
N LEU A 422 4.74 11.23 12.89
CA LEU A 422 3.77 11.81 13.84
C LEU A 422 3.36 13.23 13.39
#